data_AF-A0A416JVM3-F1
#
_entry.id   AF-A0A416JVM3-F1
#
_cell.length_a   1.000
_cell.length_b   1.000
_cell.length_c   1.000
_cell.angle_alpha   90.00
_cell.angle_beta   90.00
_cell.angle_gamma   90.00
#
_symmetry.space_group_name_H-M   'P 1'
#
loop_
_entity.id
_entity.type
_entity.pdbx_description
1 polymer ?
#
loop_
_entity_poly.entity_id
_entity_poly.type
_entity_poly.pdbx_seq_one_letter_code
_entity_poly.pdbx_strand_id
1 'polypeptide(L)'
;MTLEDLLKTFERTARDVVLTVGTSTKTYCSRESYDILAFPEWIKSEKEKLELIEMYKKSREKENITTLPETSWWDEVKDKKVVGWDMINDGTHKKRELWVFLSEVSE
;
A
#
# COMPACT_ATOMS: atom_id res chain seq x y z
N MET A 1 -6.77 -2.91 -14.07
CA MET A 1 -6.36 -2.31 -12.81
C MET A 1 -5.50 -3.32 -12.08
N THR A 2 -4.22 -2.99 -11.99
CA THR A 2 -3.25 -3.71 -11.14
C THR A 2 -3.46 -3.31 -9.67
N LEU A 3 -2.74 -3.98 -8.76
CA LEU A 3 -2.72 -3.56 -7.36
C LEU A 3 -2.19 -2.12 -7.25
N GLU A 4 -1.10 -1.80 -7.95
CA GLU A 4 -0.52 -0.46 -7.94
C GLU A 4 -1.52 0.61 -8.42
N ASP A 5 -2.24 0.34 -9.52
CA ASP A 5 -3.28 1.23 -10.03
C ASP A 5 -4.38 1.47 -8.98
N LEU A 6 -4.83 0.41 -8.29
CA LEU A 6 -5.86 0.50 -7.27
C LEU A 6 -5.38 1.37 -6.10
N LEU A 7 -4.19 1.10 -5.57
CA LEU A 7 -3.66 1.82 -4.41
C LEU A 7 -3.45 3.31 -4.72
N LYS A 8 -3.07 3.66 -5.95
CA LYS A 8 -3.02 5.05 -6.43
C LYS A 8 -4.36 5.78 -6.32
N THR A 9 -5.48 5.08 -6.45
CA THR A 9 -6.82 5.70 -6.26
C THR A 9 -7.09 6.10 -4.80
N PHE A 10 -6.40 5.48 -3.84
CA PHE A 10 -6.60 5.69 -2.40
C PHE A 10 -5.57 6.63 -1.77
N GLU A 11 -4.50 7.01 -2.47
CA GLU A 11 -3.39 7.84 -1.96
C GLU A 11 -3.83 9.13 -1.26
N ARG A 12 -4.86 9.80 -1.78
CA ARG A 12 -5.37 11.05 -1.19
C ARG A 12 -6.16 10.83 0.12
N THR A 13 -6.54 9.59 0.41
CA THR A 13 -7.37 9.18 1.57
C THR A 13 -6.65 8.19 2.51
N ALA A 14 -5.40 7.83 2.20
CA ALA A 14 -4.69 6.69 2.79
C ALA A 14 -4.20 6.87 4.23
N ARG A 15 -4.23 8.10 4.79
CA ARG A 15 -3.65 8.40 6.12
C ARG A 15 -4.18 7.53 7.26
N ASP A 16 -5.37 6.94 7.11
CA ASP A 16 -5.98 6.04 8.10
C ASP A 16 -6.40 4.70 7.48
N VAL A 17 -5.78 4.27 6.38
CA VAL A 17 -6.10 3.00 5.72
C VAL A 17 -5.07 1.94 6.08
N VAL A 18 -5.57 0.77 6.45
CA VAL A 18 -4.80 -0.45 6.66
C VAL A 18 -5.10 -1.38 5.50
N LEU A 19 -4.09 -2.03 4.95
CA LEU A 19 -4.21 -2.86 3.76
C LEU A 19 -4.03 -4.34 4.10
N THR A 20 -4.92 -5.16 3.52
CA THR A 20 -4.86 -6.62 3.51
C THR A 20 -4.91 -7.08 2.05
N VAL A 21 -3.89 -7.81 1.59
CA VAL A 21 -3.76 -8.27 0.19
C VAL A 21 -3.63 -9.77 0.16
N GLY A 22 -4.42 -10.43 -0.69
CA GLY A 22 -4.34 -11.88 -0.87
C GLY A 22 -4.96 -12.37 -2.17
N THR A 23 -4.76 -13.65 -2.46
CA THR A 23 -5.54 -14.43 -3.42
C THR A 23 -6.48 -15.36 -2.65
N SER A 24 -7.13 -16.30 -3.34
CA SER A 24 -7.93 -17.33 -2.67
C SER A 24 -7.08 -18.36 -1.91
N THR A 25 -5.78 -18.44 -2.24
CA THR A 25 -4.85 -19.45 -1.70
C THR A 25 -3.68 -18.88 -0.89
N LYS A 26 -3.33 -17.59 -1.07
CA LYS A 26 -2.17 -16.97 -0.41
C LYS A 26 -2.51 -15.58 0.13
N THR A 27 -2.16 -15.31 1.38
CA THR A 27 -2.19 -13.94 1.94
C THR A 27 -0.80 -13.34 1.86
N TYR A 28 -0.68 -12.15 1.27
CA TYR A 28 0.57 -11.41 1.08
C TYR A 28 0.89 -10.47 2.23
N CYS A 29 -0.12 -9.73 2.66
CA CYS A 29 -0.06 -8.90 3.86
C CYS A 29 -1.42 -8.91 4.55
N SER A 30 -1.41 -8.68 5.86
CA SER A 30 -2.62 -8.64 6.68
C SER A 30 -2.53 -7.49 7.66
N ARG A 31 -3.50 -6.58 7.56
CA ARG A 31 -3.65 -5.42 8.43
C ARG A 31 -2.39 -4.56 8.56
N GLU A 32 -1.67 -4.37 7.46
CA GLU A 32 -0.46 -3.54 7.45
C GLU A 32 -0.80 -2.07 7.13
N SER A 33 -0.24 -1.14 7.90
CA SER A 33 -0.36 0.30 7.65
C SER A 33 0.78 0.76 6.75
N TYR A 34 0.44 1.41 5.63
CA TYR A 34 1.44 1.90 4.69
C TYR A 34 1.33 3.41 4.50
N ASP A 35 2.48 4.06 4.40
CA ASP A 35 2.52 5.32 3.64
C ASP A 35 2.54 4.91 2.17
N ILE A 36 1.40 5.06 1.50
CA ILE A 36 1.32 4.91 0.05
C ILE A 36 1.96 6.17 -0.53
N LEU A 37 3.29 6.23 -0.49
CA LEU A 37 4.04 7.19 -1.28
C LEU A 37 3.99 6.69 -2.74
N ALA A 38 2.91 6.99 -3.48
CA ALA A 38 3.23 7.51 -4.80
C ALA A 38 4.12 8.70 -4.53
N PHE A 39 5.37 8.57 -4.93
CA PHE A 39 6.19 9.73 -5.09
C PHE A 39 5.38 10.74 -5.91
N PRO A 40 5.17 11.97 -5.38
CA PRO A 40 4.49 13.00 -6.14
C PRO A 40 5.07 13.11 -7.54
N GLU A 41 4.26 13.43 -8.56
CA GLU A 41 4.70 13.45 -9.97
C GLU A 41 5.90 14.38 -10.26
N TRP A 42 6.23 15.28 -9.33
CA TRP A 42 7.42 16.14 -9.39
C TRP A 42 8.72 15.42 -9.00
N ILE A 43 8.65 14.29 -8.32
CA ILE A 43 9.79 13.41 -8.02
C ILE A 43 10.15 12.66 -9.31
N LYS A 44 11.23 13.07 -9.95
CA LYS A 44 11.67 12.52 -11.24
C LYS A 44 13.00 11.76 -11.13
N SER A 45 13.68 11.87 -10.00
CA SER A 45 14.99 11.27 -9.77
C SER A 45 15.04 10.43 -8.50
N GLU A 46 15.94 9.45 -8.50
CA GLU A 46 16.20 8.60 -7.34
C GLU A 46 16.68 9.41 -6.12
N LYS A 47 17.40 10.51 -6.36
CA LYS A 47 17.85 11.43 -5.33
C LYS A 47 16.68 12.12 -4.62
N GLU A 48 15.70 12.62 -5.37
CA GLU A 48 14.50 13.26 -4.82
C GLU A 48 13.64 12.27 -4.03
N LYS A 49 13.55 11.01 -4.49
CA LYS A 49 12.90 9.93 -3.72
C LYS A 49 13.58 9.72 -2.38
N LEU A 50 14.91 9.61 -2.37
CA LEU A 50 15.69 9.40 -1.16
C LEU A 50 15.57 10.58 -0.19
N GLU A 51 15.57 11.82 -0.69
CA GLU A 51 15.35 13.02 0.13
C GLU A 51 13.94 13.04 0.73
N LEU A 52 12.91 12.68 -0.04
CA LEU A 52 11.53 12.59 0.46
C LEU A 52 11.40 11.50 1.53
N ILE A 53 11.94 10.30 1.25
CA ILE A 53 12.01 9.20 2.22
C ILE A 53 12.76 9.67 3.47
N GLU A 54 13.87 10.39 3.34
CA GLU A 54 14.67 10.85 4.49
C GLU A 54 13.94 11.91 5.32
N MET A 55 13.17 12.79 4.68
CA MET A 55 12.28 13.76 5.34
C MET A 55 11.16 13.06 6.11
N TYR A 56 10.45 12.11 5.51
CA TYR A 56 9.51 11.24 6.23
C TYR A 56 10.24 10.50 7.35
N LYS A 57 11.49 10.09 7.11
CA LYS A 57 12.30 9.40 8.10
C LYS A 57 12.70 10.25 9.31
N LYS A 58 12.65 11.57 9.22
CA LYS A 58 12.94 12.51 10.32
C LYS A 58 11.69 13.05 11.01
N SER A 59 10.50 12.77 10.48
CA SER A 59 9.22 13.06 11.11
C SER A 59 9.02 12.23 12.39
N ARG A 60 8.42 12.80 13.44
CA ARG A 60 8.12 12.13 14.72
C ARG A 60 6.97 11.12 14.65
N GLU A 61 6.26 10.97 13.53
CA GLU A 61 5.09 10.08 13.38
C GLU A 61 5.44 8.61 13.04
N LYS A 62 6.70 8.23 13.23
CA LYS A 62 7.34 7.27 12.36
C LYS A 62 7.62 5.90 12.99
N GLU A 63 7.02 5.60 14.13
CA GLU A 63 7.20 4.29 14.76
C GLU A 63 6.35 3.17 14.12
N ASN A 64 5.45 3.45 13.17
CA ASN A 64 4.49 2.44 12.68
C ASN A 64 4.20 2.46 11.16
N ILE A 65 5.06 3.06 10.34
CA ILE A 65 4.76 3.28 8.91
C ILE A 65 5.79 2.58 8.03
N THR A 66 5.34 1.59 7.25
CA THR A 66 6.13 0.84 6.26
C THR A 66 5.84 1.40 4.85
N THR A 67 6.83 1.44 3.95
CA THR A 67 6.58 1.83 2.55
C THR A 67 6.39 0.59 1.67
N LEU A 68 5.40 0.61 0.78
CA LEU A 68 5.07 -0.55 -0.09
C LEU A 68 6.26 -1.03 -0.93
N PRO A 69 7.02 -0.16 -1.63
CA PRO A 69 8.17 -0.59 -2.42
C PRO A 69 9.30 -1.25 -1.63
N GLU A 70 9.34 -1.10 -0.30
CA GLU A 70 10.34 -1.71 0.57
C GLU A 70 9.85 -3.04 1.20
N THR A 71 8.61 -3.48 0.93
CA THR A 71 8.08 -4.76 1.48
C THR A 71 8.46 -5.96 0.62
N SER A 72 8.72 -7.10 1.28
CA SER A 72 9.16 -8.34 0.62
C SER A 72 8.15 -8.95 -0.35
N TRP A 73 6.87 -8.58 -0.23
CA TRP A 73 5.77 -9.11 -1.05
C TRP A 73 5.39 -8.18 -2.21
N TRP A 74 5.75 -6.89 -2.17
CA TRP A 74 5.29 -5.89 -3.15
C TRP A 74 5.68 -6.21 -4.58
N ASP A 75 6.96 -6.53 -4.82
CA ASP A 75 7.45 -6.84 -6.16
C ASP A 75 6.78 -8.09 -6.76
N GLU A 76 6.31 -9.02 -5.93
CA GLU A 76 5.59 -10.21 -6.41
C GLU A 76 4.20 -9.84 -6.96
N VAL A 77 3.56 -8.77 -6.46
CA VAL A 77 2.12 -8.58 -6.66
C VAL A 77 1.68 -7.21 -7.18
N LYS A 78 2.55 -6.21 -7.23
CA LYS A 78 2.19 -4.84 -7.67
C LYS A 78 1.51 -4.81 -9.04
N ASP A 79 1.94 -5.68 -9.94
CA ASP A 79 1.44 -5.79 -11.33
C ASP A 79 0.27 -6.80 -11.47
N LYS A 80 -0.10 -7.52 -10.39
CA LYS A 80 -1.20 -8.50 -10.44
C LYS A 80 -2.54 -7.80 -10.60
N LYS A 81 -3.42 -8.44 -11.36
CA LYS A 81 -4.79 -7.95 -11.58
C LYS A 81 -5.60 -8.06 -10.29
N VAL A 82 -6.26 -6.96 -9.92
CA VAL A 82 -7.26 -6.96 -8.84
C VAL A 82 -8.53 -7.63 -9.37
N VAL A 83 -9.00 -8.67 -8.67
CA VAL A 83 -10.27 -9.36 -8.97
C VAL A 83 -11.43 -8.84 -8.14
N GLY A 84 -11.13 -8.27 -6.96
CA GLY A 84 -12.11 -7.63 -6.10
C GLY A 84 -11.43 -6.83 -5.01
N TRP A 85 -12.14 -5.86 -4.44
CA TRP A 85 -11.69 -5.13 -3.27
C TRP A 85 -12.90 -4.66 -2.46
N ASP A 86 -12.71 -4.47 -1.15
CA ASP A 86 -13.73 -3.93 -0.26
C ASP A 86 -13.07 -3.05 0.82
N MET A 87 -13.80 -2.07 1.33
CA MET A 87 -13.32 -1.19 2.39
C MET A 87 -14.20 -1.33 3.62
N ILE A 88 -13.66 -1.99 4.63
CA ILE A 88 -14.36 -2.29 5.88
C ILE A 88 -14.03 -1.19 6.90
N ASN A 89 -15.08 -0.67 7.54
CA ASN A 89 -14.95 0.31 8.60
C ASN A 89 -15.15 -0.42 9.93
N ASP A 90 -14.06 -0.72 10.65
CA ASP A 90 -14.16 -1.23 12.01
C ASP A 90 -14.69 -0.10 12.90
N GLY A 91 -15.96 -0.21 13.30
CA GLY A 91 -16.71 0.83 13.98
C GLY A 91 -16.18 1.24 15.36
N THR A 92 -15.05 0.69 15.82
CA THR A 92 -14.51 0.99 17.15
C THR A 92 -13.50 2.12 17.17
N HIS A 93 -12.41 2.16 16.38
CA HIS A 93 -11.55 3.37 16.33
C HIS A 93 -10.67 3.48 15.05
N LYS A 94 -10.97 4.52 14.27
CA LYS A 94 -10.12 5.34 13.38
C LYS A 94 -9.54 4.76 12.09
N LYS A 95 -9.24 3.46 11.96
CA LYS A 95 -8.60 2.95 10.72
C LYS A 95 -9.56 2.17 9.83
N ARG A 96 -9.64 2.55 8.55
CA ARG A 96 -10.39 1.82 7.51
C ARG A 96 -9.53 0.68 6.99
N GLU A 97 -10.08 -0.49 6.79
CA GLU A 97 -9.33 -1.62 6.25
C GLU A 97 -9.70 -1.85 4.78
N LEU A 98 -8.74 -1.70 3.88
CA LEU A 98 -8.85 -2.03 2.47
C LEU A 98 -8.44 -3.48 2.26
N TRP A 99 -9.39 -4.30 1.85
CA TRP A 99 -9.18 -5.68 1.45
C TRP A 99 -9.03 -5.73 -0.07
N VAL A 100 -7.94 -6.32 -0.56
CA VAL A 100 -7.69 -6.47 -1.99
C VAL A 100 -7.47 -7.94 -2.32
N PHE A 101 -8.31 -8.45 -3.22
CA PHE A 101 -8.21 -9.78 -3.78
C PHE A 101 -7.56 -9.71 -5.15
N LEU A 102 -6.47 -10.46 -5.33
CA LEU A 102 -5.70 -10.54 -6.56
C LEU A 102 -6.01 -11.81 -7.34
N SER A 103 -5.78 -11.78 -8.64
CA SER A 103 -5.82 -12.98 -9.49
C SER A 103 -4.74 -13.97 -9.05
N GLU A 104 -5.08 -15.25 -9.04
CA GLU A 104 -4.09 -16.32 -8.87
C GLU A 104 -3.02 -16.24 -9.96
N VAL A 105 -1.79 -16.63 -9.62
CA VAL A 105 -0.76 -16.86 -10.63
C VAL A 105 -1.11 -18.18 -11.30
N SER A 106 -1.45 -18.13 -12.58
CA SER A 106 -1.50 -19.36 -13.38
C SER A 106 -0.05 -19.82 -13.52
N GLU A 107 0.28 -20.99 -12.96
CA GLU A 107 1.54 -21.69 -13.22
C GLU A 107 1.72 -22.00 -14.72
#